data_AF-A0AAQ3PBH0-F1
#
_entry.id   AF-A0AAQ3PBH0-F1
#
_cell.length_a   1.000
_cell.length_b   1.000
_cell.length_c   1.000
_cell.angle_alpha   90.00
_cell.angle_beta   90.00
_cell.angle_gamma   90.00
#
_symmetry.space_group_name_H-M   'P 1'
#
loop_
_entity.id
_entity.type
_entity.pdbx_description
1 polymer ?
#
loop_
_entity_poly.entity_id
_entity_poly.type
_entity_poly.pdbx_seq_one_letter_code
_entity_poly.pdbx_strand_id
1 'polypeptide(L)'
;MHAPISSFLHAYSSHVFICKQENRVADGNVERMQREGEDQLVVEGKVDWKGRKALKHKHGGMKVSLLIIAAYGMENMATLSLAVNLVSYFNQNMHYELADAANSVTNYMGVSYMLSLVVALLADTWIGRYKAVVISGFFESLAHKASIESPVCNVYVKGGGCEKVSGKLEAFLFIGLYLLAFGSAGVKASLPSHGADQFDERDPKEAMQMSNFFNCLFLGICIGGAVSLTFNVYVENNNGWVWGFGISTAAIVFGTIIFALGLPLYRIHVARITNGIMEIIQVYVAAIRNRNLPFPANPSQLYEIDKDKEAAVLGQSSHPKEF
;
A
#
# COMPACT_ATOMS: atom_id res chain seq x y z
N MET A 1 9.28 -53.72 68.52
CA MET A 1 9.39 -52.48 67.73
C MET A 1 9.45 -52.85 66.25
N HIS A 2 8.31 -52.97 65.58
CA HIS A 2 8.25 -53.11 64.12
C HIS A 2 7.30 -52.03 63.60
N ALA A 3 7.86 -50.93 63.09
CA ALA A 3 7.09 -49.95 62.35
C ALA A 3 6.71 -50.54 60.97
N PRO A 4 5.49 -50.33 60.47
CA PRO A 4 5.00 -51.01 59.27
C PRO A 4 5.62 -50.39 58.01
N ILE A 5 6.37 -51.21 57.27
CA ILE A 5 7.02 -50.91 55.98
C ILE A 5 6.01 -50.37 54.94
N SER A 6 4.72 -50.72 55.08
CA SER A 6 3.61 -50.21 54.26
C SER A 6 3.47 -48.69 54.28
N SER A 7 3.73 -48.03 55.41
CA SER A 7 3.55 -46.57 55.52
C SER A 7 4.65 -45.81 54.78
N PHE A 8 5.85 -46.38 54.68
CA PHE A 8 6.97 -45.80 53.94
C PHE A 8 6.79 -45.89 52.42
N LEU A 9 6.29 -47.01 51.91
CA LEU A 9 6.01 -47.19 50.48
C LEU A 9 4.90 -46.25 49.99
N HIS A 10 3.86 -46.04 50.81
CA HIS A 10 2.76 -45.12 50.48
C HIS A 10 3.21 -43.65 50.50
N ALA A 11 4.08 -43.27 51.45
CA ALA A 11 4.69 -41.95 51.48
C ALA A 11 5.62 -41.71 50.27
N TYR A 12 6.42 -42.71 49.90
CA TYR A 12 7.34 -42.62 48.76
C TYR A 12 6.60 -42.51 47.43
N SER A 13 5.55 -43.30 47.21
CA SER A 13 4.72 -43.22 46.01
C SER A 13 4.00 -41.87 45.88
N SER A 14 3.51 -41.31 46.99
CA SER A 14 2.89 -39.98 47.01
C SER A 14 3.91 -38.88 46.69
N HIS A 15 5.11 -38.94 47.26
CA HIS A 15 6.19 -37.98 46.95
C HIS A 15 6.63 -38.03 45.48
N VAL A 16 6.76 -39.23 44.91
CA VAL A 16 7.10 -39.41 43.49
C VAL A 16 5.99 -38.87 42.58
N PHE A 17 4.72 -39.05 42.97
CA PHE A 17 3.59 -38.52 42.20
C PHE A 17 3.50 -36.99 42.24
N ILE A 18 3.71 -36.38 43.41
CA ILE A 18 3.75 -34.93 43.60
C ILE A 18 4.89 -34.32 42.78
N CYS A 19 6.10 -34.90 42.86
CA CYS A 19 7.26 -34.43 42.09
C CYS A 19 7.03 -34.54 40.56
N LYS A 20 6.32 -35.59 40.09
CA LYS A 20 5.94 -35.74 38.68
C LYS A 20 4.84 -34.78 38.23
N GLN A 21 3.97 -34.35 39.12
CA GLN A 21 2.99 -33.28 38.85
C GLN A 21 3.68 -31.92 38.78
N GLU A 22 4.58 -31.64 39.72
CA GLU A 22 5.32 -30.38 39.79
C GLU A 22 6.23 -30.17 38.58
N ASN A 23 6.94 -31.21 38.12
CA ASN A 23 7.71 -31.16 36.88
C ASN A 23 6.84 -30.90 35.64
N ARG A 24 5.63 -31.46 35.57
CA ARG A 24 4.71 -31.20 34.44
C ARG A 24 4.16 -29.78 34.45
N VAL A 25 3.91 -29.22 35.63
CA VAL A 25 3.49 -27.83 35.79
C VAL A 25 4.64 -26.87 35.44
N ALA A 26 5.87 -27.20 35.84
CA ALA A 26 7.07 -26.43 35.48
C ALA A 26 7.30 -26.42 33.96
N ASP A 27 7.24 -27.58 33.29
CA ASP A 27 7.37 -27.68 31.84
C ASP A 27 6.28 -26.86 31.12
N GLY A 28 5.03 -26.97 31.56
CA GLY A 28 3.91 -26.21 30.99
C GLY A 28 4.06 -24.69 31.17
N ASN A 29 4.65 -24.24 32.28
CA ASN A 29 4.93 -22.82 32.52
C ASN A 29 6.09 -22.31 31.66
N VAL A 30 7.14 -23.12 31.44
CA VAL A 30 8.26 -22.79 30.55
C VAL A 30 7.77 -22.67 29.10
N GLU A 31 6.96 -23.62 28.63
CA GLU A 31 6.38 -23.55 27.28
C GLU A 31 5.44 -22.35 27.09
N ARG A 32 4.71 -21.93 28.14
CA ARG A 32 3.89 -20.70 28.10
C ARG A 32 4.73 -19.45 28.04
N MET A 33 5.77 -19.34 28.88
CA MET A 33 6.68 -18.18 28.85
C MET A 33 7.42 -18.08 27.51
N GLN A 34 7.81 -19.21 26.92
CA GLN A 34 8.42 -19.24 25.59
C GLN A 34 7.44 -18.78 24.50
N ARG A 35 6.19 -19.24 24.53
CA ARG A 35 5.14 -18.79 23.59
C ARG A 35 4.82 -17.30 23.75
N GLU A 36 4.69 -16.81 24.98
CA GLU A 36 4.47 -15.38 25.25
C GLU A 36 5.66 -14.52 24.79
N GLY A 37 6.89 -15.02 24.93
CA GLY A 37 8.09 -14.37 24.41
C GLY A 37 8.16 -14.36 22.87
N GLU A 38 7.78 -15.46 22.22
CA GLU A 38 7.68 -15.55 20.76
C GLU A 38 6.56 -14.65 20.20
N ASP A 39 5.40 -14.60 20.86
CA ASP A 39 4.29 -13.74 20.45
C ASP A 39 4.62 -12.24 20.63
N GLN A 40 5.42 -11.86 21.62
CA GLN A 40 5.94 -10.48 21.75
C GLN A 40 6.93 -10.09 20.64
N LEU A 41 7.60 -11.07 20.02
CA LEU A 41 8.57 -10.84 18.93
C LEU A 41 7.91 -10.75 17.57
N VAL A 42 6.65 -11.18 17.45
CA VAL A 42 5.92 -11.29 16.20
C VAL A 42 4.90 -10.15 16.07
N VAL A 43 4.85 -9.52 14.90
CA VAL A 43 3.86 -8.48 14.61
C VAL A 43 2.61 -9.12 14.02
N GLU A 44 1.50 -9.04 14.75
CA GLU A 44 0.22 -9.59 14.31
C GLU A 44 -0.25 -9.00 12.96
N GLY A 45 -0.81 -9.86 12.10
CA GLY A 45 -1.38 -9.46 10.81
C GLY A 45 -0.36 -9.09 9.72
N LYS A 46 0.95 -9.16 10.01
CA LYS A 46 2.02 -8.83 9.06
C LYS A 46 2.91 -10.03 8.76
N VAL A 47 3.28 -10.17 7.50
CA VAL A 47 4.13 -11.26 7.00
C VAL A 47 5.40 -10.73 6.34
N ASP A 48 6.42 -11.58 6.28
CA ASP A 48 7.59 -11.36 5.44
C ASP A 48 7.28 -11.72 3.98
N TRP A 49 8.23 -11.43 3.08
CA TRP A 49 8.13 -11.75 1.66
C TRP A 49 8.01 -13.26 1.35
N LYS A 50 8.32 -14.14 2.31
CA LYS A 50 8.18 -15.60 2.21
C LYS A 50 6.87 -16.11 2.83
N GLY A 51 5.98 -15.22 3.29
CA GLY A 51 4.71 -15.57 3.93
C GLY A 51 4.84 -16.05 5.38
N ARG A 52 6.01 -15.90 6.02
CA ARG A 52 6.21 -16.19 7.44
C ARG A 52 5.81 -14.98 8.28
N LYS A 53 5.48 -15.17 9.55
CA LYS A 53 5.11 -14.06 10.44
C LYS A 53 6.27 -13.05 10.56
N ALA A 54 5.96 -11.75 10.53
CA ALA A 54 6.98 -10.69 10.58
C ALA A 54 7.57 -10.54 11.99
N LEU A 55 8.90 -10.55 12.08
CA LEU A 55 9.64 -10.35 13.34
C LEU A 55 9.95 -8.88 13.59
N LYS A 56 9.68 -8.41 14.81
CA LYS A 56 9.80 -7.01 15.22
C LYS A 56 11.22 -6.43 15.07
N HIS A 57 12.25 -7.21 15.43
CA HIS A 57 13.65 -6.77 15.38
C HIS A 57 14.32 -6.90 14.00
N LYS A 58 13.70 -7.64 13.07
CA LYS A 58 14.30 -7.95 11.76
C LYS A 58 13.65 -7.21 10.61
N HIS A 59 12.34 -6.96 10.71
CA HIS A 59 11.55 -6.35 9.65
C HIS A 59 10.97 -5.01 10.11
N GLY A 60 10.83 -4.07 9.17
CA GLY A 60 10.24 -2.75 9.39
C GLY A 60 11.14 -1.75 10.12
N GLY A 61 10.50 -0.70 10.64
CA GLY A 61 11.16 0.40 11.33
C GLY A 61 11.70 1.52 10.44
N MET A 62 12.09 2.62 11.08
CA MET A 62 12.39 3.90 10.43
C MET A 62 13.47 3.81 9.34
N LYS A 63 14.52 3.01 9.54
CA LYS A 63 15.62 2.85 8.56
C LYS A 63 15.12 2.27 7.24
N VAL A 64 14.24 1.28 7.32
CA VAL A 64 13.63 0.62 6.16
C VAL A 64 12.64 1.57 5.48
N SER A 65 11.89 2.35 6.28
CA SER A 65 10.96 3.36 5.78
C SER A 65 11.64 4.52 5.02
N LEU A 66 12.95 4.77 5.21
CA LEU A 66 13.70 5.74 4.39
C LEU A 66 13.68 5.38 2.90
N LEU A 67 13.69 4.09 2.55
CA LEU A 67 13.57 3.64 1.15
C LEU A 67 12.21 4.04 0.57
N ILE A 68 11.15 3.93 1.38
CA ILE A 68 9.78 4.29 1.02
C ILE A 68 9.66 5.81 0.85
N ILE A 69 10.24 6.59 1.78
CA ILE A 69 10.27 8.06 1.69
C ILE A 69 11.00 8.52 0.42
N ALA A 70 12.16 7.93 0.13
CA ALA A 70 12.93 8.25 -1.06
C ALA A 70 12.14 7.92 -2.34
N ALA A 71 11.53 6.74 -2.41
CA ALA A 71 10.67 6.33 -3.52
C ALA A 71 9.51 7.32 -3.73
N TYR A 72 8.83 7.75 -2.67
CA TYR A 72 7.72 8.69 -2.78
C TYR A 72 8.15 10.09 -3.18
N GLY A 73 9.31 10.55 -2.70
CA GLY A 73 9.89 11.82 -3.11
C GLY A 73 10.22 11.84 -4.60
N MET A 74 10.80 10.76 -5.14
CA MET A 74 11.10 10.63 -6.57
C MET A 74 9.85 10.54 -7.43
N GLU A 75 8.84 9.79 -6.97
CA GLU A 75 7.53 9.71 -7.62
C GLU A 75 6.86 11.10 -7.70
N ASN A 76 6.83 11.83 -6.58
CA ASN A 76 6.26 13.17 -6.58
C ASN A 76 7.08 14.14 -7.45
N MET A 77 8.40 13.97 -7.48
CA MET A 77 9.27 14.77 -8.34
C MET A 77 8.97 14.57 -9.83
N ALA A 78 8.74 13.32 -10.25
CA ALA A 78 8.47 12.98 -11.65
C ALA A 78 7.07 13.43 -12.10
N THR A 79 6.06 13.29 -11.24
CA THR A 79 4.66 13.50 -11.64
C THR A 79 4.17 14.93 -11.48
N LEU A 80 4.73 15.71 -10.55
CA LEU A 80 4.27 17.09 -10.31
C LEU A 80 4.63 18.04 -11.46
N SER A 81 5.81 17.89 -12.06
CA SER A 81 6.30 18.71 -13.18
C SER A 81 5.42 18.49 -14.39
N LEU A 82 5.13 17.22 -14.68
CA LEU A 82 4.18 16.86 -15.70
C LEU A 82 2.80 17.49 -15.45
N ALA A 83 2.23 17.35 -14.25
CA ALA A 83 0.91 17.92 -13.97
C ALA A 83 0.82 19.43 -14.22
N VAL A 84 1.87 20.18 -13.87
CA VAL A 84 1.89 21.65 -14.02
C VAL A 84 2.19 22.09 -15.45
N ASN A 85 3.03 21.36 -16.19
CA ASN A 85 3.51 21.79 -17.50
C ASN A 85 2.79 21.09 -18.68
N LEU A 86 2.00 20.06 -18.43
CA LEU A 86 1.30 19.29 -19.48
C LEU A 86 0.31 20.13 -20.30
N VAL A 87 -0.23 21.23 -19.76
CA VAL A 87 -1.05 22.18 -20.54
C VAL A 87 -0.21 22.81 -21.66
N SER A 88 1.03 23.22 -21.34
CA SER A 88 1.99 23.75 -22.32
C SER A 88 2.32 22.70 -23.38
N TYR A 89 2.51 21.44 -23.00
CA TYR A 89 2.74 20.34 -23.94
C TYR A 89 1.58 20.16 -24.92
N PHE A 90 0.33 20.13 -24.42
CA PHE A 90 -0.85 20.01 -25.27
C PHE A 90 -1.03 21.20 -26.22
N ASN A 91 -0.73 22.40 -25.75
CA ASN A 91 -0.88 23.60 -26.56
C ASN A 91 0.24 23.73 -27.61
N GLN A 92 1.50 23.52 -27.23
CA GLN A 92 2.66 23.78 -28.08
C GLN A 92 2.98 22.63 -29.04
N ASN A 93 2.88 21.38 -28.59
CA ASN A 93 3.31 20.23 -29.38
C ASN A 93 2.15 19.50 -30.06
N MET A 94 0.97 19.52 -29.43
CA MET A 94 -0.22 18.82 -29.94
C MET A 94 -1.22 19.77 -30.61
N HIS A 95 -0.96 21.08 -30.56
CA HIS A 95 -1.76 22.15 -31.15
C HIS A 95 -3.24 22.15 -30.72
N TYR A 96 -3.50 21.76 -29.47
CA TYR A 96 -4.81 21.95 -28.86
C TYR A 96 -5.02 23.43 -28.49
N GLU A 97 -6.26 23.89 -28.59
CA GLU A 97 -6.64 25.18 -28.00
C GLU A 97 -6.41 25.14 -26.49
N LEU A 98 -6.08 26.30 -25.91
CA LEU A 98 -5.72 26.40 -24.49
C LEU A 98 -6.84 25.89 -23.57
N ALA A 99 -8.10 26.12 -23.95
CA ALA A 99 -9.26 25.63 -23.21
C ALA A 99 -9.35 24.10 -23.22
N ASP A 100 -9.18 23.47 -24.40
CA ASP A 100 -9.20 22.01 -24.54
C ASP A 100 -8.02 21.34 -23.82
N ALA A 101 -6.85 21.95 -23.89
CA ALA A 101 -5.65 21.50 -23.19
C ALA A 101 -5.86 21.50 -21.66
N ALA A 102 -6.38 22.60 -21.12
CA ALA A 102 -6.67 22.72 -19.69
C ALA A 102 -7.73 21.72 -19.22
N ASN A 103 -8.79 21.51 -20.02
CA ASN A 103 -9.81 20.49 -19.76
C ASN A 103 -9.21 19.08 -19.74
N SER A 104 -8.34 18.76 -20.69
CA SER A 104 -7.69 17.44 -20.78
C SER A 104 -6.81 17.16 -19.56
N VAL A 105 -6.02 18.14 -19.11
CA VAL A 105 -5.19 18.01 -17.90
C VAL A 105 -6.04 17.87 -16.64
N THR A 106 -7.09 18.68 -16.51
CA THR A 106 -7.99 18.62 -15.34
C THR A 106 -8.74 17.28 -15.29
N ASN A 107 -9.18 16.77 -16.44
CA ASN A 107 -9.82 15.45 -16.56
C ASN A 107 -8.83 14.33 -16.20
N TYR A 108 -7.59 14.40 -16.67
CA TYR A 108 -6.53 13.47 -16.30
C TYR A 108 -6.31 13.44 -14.77
N MET A 109 -6.18 14.60 -14.14
CA MET A 109 -6.00 14.70 -12.68
C MET A 109 -7.22 14.13 -11.95
N GLY A 110 -8.44 14.49 -12.36
CA GLY A 110 -9.67 13.98 -11.77
C GLY A 110 -9.79 12.46 -11.87
N VAL A 111 -9.50 11.90 -13.04
CA VAL A 111 -9.48 10.43 -13.25
C VAL A 111 -8.43 9.77 -12.38
N SER A 112 -7.21 10.34 -12.28
CA SER A 112 -6.16 9.79 -11.42
C SER A 112 -6.62 9.70 -9.96
N TYR A 113 -7.22 10.75 -9.40
CA TYR A 113 -7.72 10.71 -8.02
C TYR A 113 -8.86 9.71 -7.79
N MET A 114 -9.78 9.57 -8.76
CA MET A 114 -10.86 8.57 -8.67
C MET A 114 -10.30 7.15 -8.75
N LEU A 115 -9.32 6.94 -9.63
CA LEU A 115 -8.66 5.66 -9.82
C LEU A 115 -7.86 5.25 -8.59
N SER A 116 -7.32 6.21 -7.81
CA SER A 116 -6.64 5.93 -6.53
C SER A 116 -7.55 5.19 -5.55
N LEU A 117 -8.83 5.52 -5.50
CA LEU A 117 -9.80 4.83 -4.63
C LEU A 117 -9.98 3.36 -5.07
N VAL A 118 -10.11 3.13 -6.38
CA VAL A 118 -10.26 1.78 -6.94
C VAL A 118 -8.99 0.95 -6.72
N VAL A 119 -7.81 1.53 -6.97
CA VAL A 119 -6.55 0.83 -6.77
C VAL A 119 -6.30 0.56 -5.29
N ALA A 120 -6.59 1.50 -4.39
CA ALA A 120 -6.52 1.27 -2.94
C ALA A 120 -7.37 0.06 -2.51
N LEU A 121 -8.61 0.00 -3.00
CA LEU A 121 -9.53 -1.11 -2.74
C LEU A 121 -8.97 -2.45 -3.23
N LEU A 122 -8.48 -2.50 -4.47
CA LEU A 122 -7.89 -3.70 -5.04
C LEU A 122 -6.59 -4.11 -4.33
N ALA A 123 -5.79 -3.13 -3.89
CA ALA A 123 -4.55 -3.35 -3.16
C ALA A 123 -4.82 -3.95 -1.77
N ASP A 124 -5.83 -3.46 -1.05
CA ASP A 124 -6.17 -3.95 0.28
C ASP A 124 -6.87 -5.32 0.25
N THR A 125 -7.61 -5.64 -0.83
CA THR A 125 -8.43 -6.86 -0.91
C THR A 125 -7.78 -8.04 -1.62
N TRP A 126 -7.16 -7.83 -2.79
CA TRP A 126 -6.69 -8.92 -3.65
C TRP A 126 -5.20 -8.89 -3.96
N ILE A 127 -4.65 -7.72 -4.28
CA ILE A 127 -3.29 -7.61 -4.84
C ILE A 127 -2.23 -7.55 -3.73
N GLY A 128 -2.52 -6.86 -2.64
CA GLY A 128 -1.55 -6.47 -1.61
C GLY A 128 -0.85 -5.16 -1.94
N ARG A 129 -0.67 -4.31 -0.92
CA ARG A 129 -0.11 -2.94 -1.05
C ARG A 129 1.27 -2.90 -1.72
N TYR A 130 2.18 -3.79 -1.32
CA TYR A 130 3.53 -3.86 -1.92
C TYR A 130 3.47 -4.15 -3.44
N LYS A 131 2.69 -5.17 -3.83
CA LYS A 131 2.56 -5.54 -5.24
C LYS A 131 1.87 -4.44 -6.04
N ALA A 132 0.87 -3.78 -5.45
CA ALA A 132 0.18 -2.65 -6.07
C ALA A 132 1.16 -1.53 -6.42
N VAL A 133 2.07 -1.15 -5.51
CA VAL A 133 3.12 -0.14 -5.80
C VAL A 133 4.01 -0.57 -6.96
N VAL A 134 4.54 -1.80 -6.94
CA VAL A 134 5.48 -2.27 -7.99
C VAL A 134 4.79 -2.36 -9.36
N ILE A 135 3.56 -2.87 -9.40
CA ILE A 135 2.74 -2.92 -10.63
C ILE A 135 2.47 -1.51 -11.15
N SER A 136 2.17 -0.57 -10.26
CA SER A 136 1.88 0.81 -10.61
C SER A 136 3.10 1.52 -11.21
N GLY A 137 4.28 1.39 -10.58
CA GLY A 137 5.53 1.95 -11.10
C GLY A 137 5.93 1.36 -12.46
N PHE A 138 5.61 0.08 -12.72
CA PHE A 138 5.79 -0.54 -14.04
C PHE A 138 4.90 0.14 -15.11
N PHE A 139 3.61 0.31 -14.82
CA PHE A 139 2.68 0.95 -15.76
C PHE A 139 3.02 2.42 -16.01
N GLU A 140 3.46 3.14 -14.99
CA GLU A 140 3.98 4.50 -15.10
C GLU A 140 5.19 4.62 -16.03
N SER A 141 6.15 3.71 -15.86
CA SER A 141 7.37 3.67 -16.67
C SER A 141 7.06 3.34 -18.13
N LEU A 142 6.07 2.47 -18.36
CA LEU A 142 5.58 2.13 -19.69
C LEU A 142 4.86 3.32 -20.33
N ALA A 143 4.03 4.02 -19.57
CA ALA A 143 3.30 5.18 -20.04
C ALA A 143 4.24 6.31 -20.48
N HIS A 144 5.27 6.61 -19.70
CA HIS A 144 6.25 7.62 -20.08
C HIS A 144 7.05 7.25 -21.34
N LYS A 145 7.42 5.98 -21.51
CA LYS A 145 8.06 5.51 -22.75
C LYS A 145 7.17 5.74 -23.97
N ALA A 146 5.88 5.41 -23.86
CA ALA A 146 4.91 5.66 -24.92
C ALA A 146 4.75 7.16 -25.24
N SER A 147 4.85 8.02 -24.23
CA SER A 147 4.82 9.48 -24.41
C SER A 147 6.08 10.03 -25.10
N ILE A 148 7.26 9.42 -24.89
CA ILE A 148 8.52 9.78 -25.56
C ILE A 148 8.48 9.45 -27.06
N GLU A 149 7.81 8.36 -27.43
CA GLU A 149 7.73 7.88 -28.82
C GLU A 149 6.62 8.54 -29.66
N SER A 150 5.76 9.37 -29.05
CA SER A 150 4.78 10.14 -29.84
C SER A 150 5.50 11.09 -30.79
N PRO A 151 5.23 11.03 -32.12
CA PRO A 151 5.89 11.87 -33.10
C PRO A 151 5.52 13.32 -32.81
N VAL A 152 6.46 14.03 -32.18
CA VAL A 152 6.37 15.47 -31.98
C VAL A 152 6.35 16.10 -33.36
N CYS A 153 5.29 16.80 -33.69
CA CYS A 153 5.25 17.59 -34.90
C CYS A 153 6.38 18.63 -34.82
N ASN A 154 7.37 18.51 -35.70
CA ASN A 154 8.58 19.30 -35.60
C ASN A 154 8.30 20.70 -36.14
N VAL A 155 7.97 21.64 -35.24
CA VAL A 155 7.64 23.05 -35.54
C VAL A 155 8.76 23.78 -36.30
N TYR A 156 9.98 23.22 -36.30
CA TYR A 156 11.14 23.76 -37.03
C TYR A 156 11.11 23.46 -38.55
N VAL A 157 10.16 22.65 -39.05
CA VAL A 157 9.98 22.43 -40.49
C VAL A 157 9.15 23.58 -41.07
N LYS A 158 9.83 24.60 -41.62
CA LYS A 158 9.19 25.71 -42.33
C LYS A 158 8.32 25.18 -43.49
N GLY A 159 7.00 25.34 -43.37
CA GLY A 159 6.04 25.11 -44.45
C GLY A 159 5.06 23.94 -44.26
N GLY A 160 5.20 23.14 -43.20
CA GLY A 160 4.17 22.16 -42.83
C GLY A 160 3.18 22.79 -41.86
N GLY A 161 1.94 23.04 -42.29
CA GLY A 161 0.87 23.38 -41.35
C GLY A 161 0.68 22.20 -40.40
N CYS A 162 1.03 22.38 -39.13
CA CYS A 162 0.85 21.32 -38.17
C CYS A 162 -0.60 21.32 -37.69
N GLU A 163 -1.35 20.34 -38.17
CA GLU A 163 -2.76 20.14 -37.81
C GLU A 163 -2.86 19.44 -36.46
N LYS A 164 -3.97 19.69 -35.74
CA LYS A 164 -4.28 19.03 -34.47
C LYS A 164 -4.10 17.52 -34.62
N VAL A 165 -3.39 16.91 -33.68
CA VAL A 165 -3.16 15.46 -33.67
C VAL A 165 -4.53 14.76 -33.64
N SER A 166 -4.82 13.97 -34.69
CA SER A 166 -6.13 13.34 -34.89
C SER A 166 -6.02 11.85 -35.19
N GLY A 167 -7.05 11.09 -34.80
CA GLY A 167 -7.20 9.67 -35.13
C GLY A 167 -6.40 8.74 -34.22
N LYS A 168 -5.64 7.82 -34.80
CA LYS A 168 -4.96 6.74 -34.04
C LYS A 168 -3.88 7.25 -33.10
N LEU A 169 -3.22 8.37 -33.44
CA LEU A 169 -2.16 8.95 -32.63
C LEU A 169 -2.70 9.64 -31.37
N GLU A 170 -3.81 10.36 -31.50
CA GLU A 170 -4.54 10.95 -30.38
C GLU A 170 -4.98 9.87 -29.38
N ALA A 171 -5.58 8.78 -29.87
CA ALA A 171 -5.98 7.66 -29.03
C ALA A 171 -4.80 7.02 -28.28
N PHE A 172 -3.66 6.81 -28.96
CA PHE A 172 -2.46 6.26 -28.33
C PHE A 172 -1.93 7.17 -27.21
N LEU A 173 -1.95 8.48 -27.42
CA LEU A 173 -1.55 9.45 -26.41
C LEU A 173 -2.46 9.45 -25.19
N PHE A 174 -3.78 9.46 -25.39
CA PHE A 174 -4.73 9.40 -24.27
C PHE A 174 -4.64 8.07 -23.51
N ILE A 175 -4.42 6.96 -24.21
CA ILE A 175 -4.13 5.67 -23.55
C ILE A 175 -2.89 5.79 -22.68
N GLY A 176 -1.80 6.37 -23.19
CA GLY A 176 -0.59 6.63 -22.40
C GLY A 176 -0.86 7.52 -21.19
N LEU A 177 -1.60 8.61 -21.38
CA LEU A 177 -1.95 9.55 -20.31
C LEU A 177 -2.80 8.91 -19.20
N TYR A 178 -3.79 8.08 -19.56
CA TYR A 178 -4.61 7.39 -18.58
C TYR A 178 -3.90 6.19 -17.94
N LEU A 179 -2.97 5.55 -18.66
CA LEU A 179 -2.09 4.54 -18.08
C LEU A 179 -1.13 5.17 -17.05
N LEU A 180 -0.66 6.38 -17.34
CA LEU A 180 0.11 7.17 -16.40
C LEU A 180 -0.73 7.54 -15.17
N ALA A 181 -1.98 7.97 -15.39
CA ALA A 181 -2.93 8.27 -14.30
C ALA A 181 -3.13 7.05 -13.39
N PHE A 182 -3.24 5.86 -13.97
CA PHE A 182 -3.37 4.59 -13.25
C PHE A 182 -2.14 4.26 -12.42
N GLY A 183 -0.94 4.37 -12.99
CA GLY A 183 0.30 4.16 -12.23
C GLY A 183 0.42 5.14 -11.06
N SER A 184 0.24 6.44 -11.30
CA SER A 184 0.42 7.43 -10.23
C SER A 184 -0.63 7.30 -9.14
N ALA A 185 -1.86 6.99 -9.53
CA ALA A 185 -2.93 6.68 -8.60
C ALA A 185 -2.56 5.50 -7.68
N GLY A 186 -2.01 4.42 -8.24
CA GLY A 186 -1.69 3.23 -7.47
C GLY A 186 -0.50 3.40 -6.53
N VAL A 187 0.54 4.14 -6.93
CA VAL A 187 1.65 4.48 -6.03
C VAL A 187 1.16 5.39 -4.91
N LYS A 188 0.42 6.45 -5.21
CA LYS A 188 -0.10 7.40 -4.20
C LYS A 188 -1.10 6.77 -3.23
N ALA A 189 -1.89 5.80 -3.69
CA ALA A 189 -2.82 5.07 -2.85
C ALA A 189 -2.13 4.05 -1.92
N SER A 190 -1.14 3.32 -2.44
CA SER A 190 -0.62 2.11 -1.77
C SER A 190 0.71 2.31 -1.05
N LEU A 191 1.52 3.29 -1.45
CA LEU A 191 2.85 3.49 -0.89
C LEU A 191 2.82 4.05 0.54
N PRO A 192 2.03 5.10 0.87
CA PRO A 192 1.97 5.62 2.24
C PRO A 192 1.41 4.60 3.24
N SER A 193 0.39 3.84 2.82
CA SER A 193 -0.21 2.77 3.63
C SER A 193 0.79 1.62 3.86
N HIS A 194 1.56 1.23 2.84
CA HIS A 194 2.67 0.28 3.02
C HIS A 194 3.78 0.83 3.92
N GLY A 195 4.03 2.14 3.89
CA GLY A 195 4.97 2.81 4.79
C GLY A 195 4.53 2.76 6.25
N ALA A 196 3.25 2.99 6.52
CA ALA A 196 2.66 2.82 7.85
C ALA A 196 2.77 1.37 8.34
N ASP A 197 2.64 0.39 7.43
CA ASP A 197 2.78 -1.03 7.78
C ASP A 197 4.17 -1.39 8.34
N GLN A 198 5.18 -0.54 8.20
CA GLN A 198 6.51 -0.78 8.76
C GLN A 198 6.58 -0.60 10.28
N PHE A 199 5.54 -0.07 10.92
CA PHE A 199 5.47 0.20 12.36
C PHE A 199 4.33 -0.57 13.03
N ASP A 200 4.49 -0.93 14.29
CA ASP A 200 3.46 -1.55 15.13
C ASP A 200 2.76 -0.49 16.00
N GLU A 201 1.46 -0.32 15.82
CA GLU A 201 0.64 0.64 16.56
C GLU A 201 0.49 0.28 18.05
N ARG A 202 0.66 -1.00 18.39
CA ARG A 202 0.53 -1.48 19.78
C ARG A 202 1.74 -1.14 20.64
N ASP A 203 2.89 -0.89 20.02
CA ASP A 203 4.09 -0.43 20.72
C ASP A 203 4.14 1.10 20.74
N PRO A 204 4.05 1.76 21.91
CA PRO A 204 4.09 3.22 22.00
C PRO A 204 5.36 3.84 21.38
N LYS A 205 6.49 3.11 21.36
CA LYS A 205 7.72 3.58 20.73
C LYS A 205 7.62 3.55 19.21
N GLU A 206 7.09 2.47 18.63
CA GLU A 206 6.92 2.37 17.17
C GLU A 206 5.78 3.28 16.68
N ALA A 207 4.73 3.49 17.45
CA ALA A 207 3.67 4.46 17.16
C ALA A 207 4.21 5.91 17.05
N MET A 208 5.11 6.32 17.95
CA MET A 208 5.77 7.63 17.85
C MET A 208 6.71 7.71 16.64
N GLN A 209 7.40 6.62 16.30
CA GLN A 209 8.22 6.55 15.09
C GLN A 209 7.37 6.62 13.80
N MET A 210 6.15 6.07 13.81
CA MET A 210 5.21 6.17 12.69
C MET A 210 4.80 7.61 12.43
N SER A 211 4.55 8.41 13.48
CA SER A 211 4.29 9.84 13.33
C SER A 211 5.48 10.58 12.71
N ASN A 212 6.70 10.29 13.19
CA ASN A 212 7.93 10.83 12.58
C ASN A 212 8.11 10.39 11.13
N PHE A 213 7.74 9.15 10.79
CA PHE A 213 7.73 8.68 9.41
C PHE A 213 6.81 9.54 8.53
N PHE A 214 5.58 9.82 8.94
CA PHE A 214 4.69 10.68 8.16
C PHE A 214 5.22 12.11 8.04
N ASN A 215 5.80 12.68 9.09
CA ASN A 215 6.47 13.98 9.02
C ASN A 215 7.60 13.98 7.98
N CYS A 216 8.46 12.95 8.00
CA CYS A 216 9.53 12.80 7.02
C CYS A 216 9.01 12.50 5.60
N LEU A 217 7.91 11.76 5.47
CA LEU A 217 7.26 11.47 4.20
C LEU A 217 6.75 12.77 3.56
N PHE A 218 6.02 13.61 4.30
CA PHE A 218 5.56 14.91 3.82
C PHE A 218 6.73 15.84 3.47
N LEU A 219 7.78 15.85 4.29
CA LEU A 219 9.00 16.59 3.96
C LEU A 219 9.62 16.10 2.64
N GLY A 220 9.71 14.79 2.43
CA GLY A 220 10.22 14.18 1.20
C GLY A 220 9.39 14.55 -0.03
N ILE A 221 8.05 14.56 0.09
CA ILE A 221 7.13 15.02 -0.95
C ILE A 221 7.40 16.49 -1.28
N CYS A 222 7.52 17.36 -0.28
CA CYS A 222 7.80 18.79 -0.48
C CYS A 222 9.14 19.02 -1.17
N ILE A 223 10.19 18.29 -0.78
CA ILE A 223 11.51 18.37 -1.43
C ILE A 223 11.41 17.89 -2.88
N GLY A 224 10.80 16.74 -3.13
CA GLY A 224 10.57 16.23 -4.48
C GLY A 224 9.77 17.22 -5.35
N GLY A 225 8.74 17.84 -4.77
CA GLY A 225 7.93 18.84 -5.45
C GLY A 225 8.69 20.13 -5.74
N ALA A 226 9.53 20.60 -4.83
CA ALA A 226 10.38 21.77 -5.06
C ALA A 226 11.38 21.52 -6.20
N VAL A 227 12.03 20.35 -6.23
CA VAL A 227 12.93 19.95 -7.33
C VAL A 227 12.14 19.83 -8.63
N SER A 228 10.95 19.24 -8.60
CA SER A 228 10.08 19.12 -9.77
C SER A 228 9.74 20.47 -10.41
N LEU A 229 9.24 21.42 -9.62
CA LEU A 229 8.77 22.71 -10.13
C LEU A 229 9.91 23.63 -10.57
N THR A 230 11.14 23.34 -10.17
CA THR A 230 12.33 24.12 -10.52
C THR A 230 13.14 23.43 -11.60
N PHE A 231 13.76 22.29 -11.28
CA PHE A 231 14.67 21.58 -12.17
C PHE A 231 13.95 20.87 -13.32
N ASN A 232 12.92 20.06 -13.05
CA ASN A 232 12.24 19.32 -14.13
C ASN A 232 11.54 20.28 -15.10
N VAL A 233 10.80 21.26 -14.60
CA VAL A 233 10.14 22.28 -15.43
C VAL A 233 11.17 23.09 -16.24
N TYR A 234 12.33 23.41 -15.65
CA TYR A 234 13.42 24.06 -16.40
C TYR A 234 13.92 23.20 -17.56
N VAL A 235 14.13 21.89 -17.34
CA VAL A 235 14.60 20.96 -18.38
C VAL A 235 13.54 20.80 -19.47
N GLU A 236 12.27 20.63 -19.10
CA GLU A 236 11.16 20.52 -20.05
C GLU A 236 11.08 21.73 -20.98
N ASN A 237 11.18 22.94 -20.42
CA ASN A 237 11.03 24.18 -21.17
C ASN A 237 12.27 24.56 -22.00
N ASN A 238 13.49 24.26 -21.54
CA ASN A 238 14.72 24.70 -22.21
C ASN A 238 15.40 23.63 -23.04
N ASN A 239 15.43 22.38 -22.56
CA ASN A 239 16.09 21.26 -23.24
C ASN A 239 15.10 20.43 -24.06
N GLY A 240 13.80 20.62 -23.83
CA GLY A 240 12.71 19.99 -24.57
C GLY A 240 12.08 18.81 -23.84
N TRP A 241 10.88 18.46 -24.31
CA TRP A 241 10.01 17.47 -23.68
C TRP A 241 10.57 16.06 -23.59
N VAL A 242 11.38 15.63 -24.57
CA VAL A 242 12.01 14.30 -24.55
C VAL A 242 12.95 14.15 -23.35
N TRP A 243 13.72 15.19 -23.01
CA TRP A 243 14.58 15.19 -21.83
C TRP A 243 13.77 15.24 -20.54
N GLY A 244 12.70 16.04 -20.50
CA GLY A 244 11.77 16.09 -19.35
C GLY A 244 11.16 14.73 -19.03
N PHE A 245 10.51 14.10 -20.01
CA PHE A 245 9.95 12.75 -19.86
C PHE A 245 11.03 11.71 -19.53
N GLY A 246 12.23 11.83 -20.10
CA GLY A 246 13.35 10.95 -19.81
C GLY A 246 13.79 11.00 -18.34
N ILE A 247 13.96 12.21 -17.78
CA ILE A 247 14.33 12.39 -16.37
C ILE A 247 13.22 11.88 -15.45
N SER A 248 11.96 12.19 -15.74
CA SER A 248 10.82 11.69 -14.95
C SER A 248 10.74 10.16 -14.98
N THR A 249 10.92 9.53 -16.16
CA THR A 249 10.98 8.07 -16.29
C THR A 249 12.12 7.48 -15.46
N ALA A 250 13.32 8.06 -15.55
CA ALA A 250 14.48 7.59 -14.81
C ALA A 250 14.25 7.67 -13.29
N ALA A 251 13.63 8.74 -12.81
CA ALA A 251 13.28 8.92 -11.40
C ALA A 251 12.27 7.87 -10.92
N ILE A 252 11.20 7.60 -11.67
CA ILE A 252 10.19 6.59 -11.31
C ILE A 252 10.80 5.20 -11.30
N VAL A 253 11.58 4.84 -12.33
CA VAL A 253 12.25 3.54 -12.41
C VAL A 253 13.21 3.37 -11.23
N PHE A 254 14.03 4.39 -10.94
CA PHE A 254 14.97 4.36 -9.83
C PHE A 254 14.27 4.28 -8.48
N GLY A 255 13.18 5.04 -8.28
CA GLY A 255 12.34 4.98 -7.08
C GLY A 255 11.69 3.60 -6.89
N THR A 256 11.17 3.02 -7.97
CA THR A 256 10.58 1.67 -7.97
C THR A 256 11.63 0.61 -7.64
N ILE A 257 12.86 0.72 -8.16
CA ILE A 257 13.96 -0.19 -7.83
C ILE A 257 14.34 -0.05 -6.35
N ILE A 258 14.50 1.17 -5.84
CA ILE A 258 14.82 1.42 -4.43
C ILE A 258 13.76 0.82 -3.51
N PHE A 259 12.49 0.99 -3.86
CA PHE A 259 11.39 0.36 -3.15
C PHE A 259 11.46 -1.17 -3.24
N ALA A 260 11.65 -1.73 -4.44
CA ALA A 260 11.68 -3.18 -4.63
C ALA A 260 12.82 -3.86 -3.86
N LEU A 261 14.00 -3.23 -3.78
CA LEU A 261 15.16 -3.73 -3.03
C LEU A 261 14.91 -3.85 -1.51
N GLY A 262 13.95 -3.09 -0.98
CA GLY A 262 13.55 -3.17 0.44
C GLY A 262 12.69 -4.38 0.80
N LEU A 263 12.19 -5.15 -0.18
CA LEU A 263 11.30 -6.30 0.02
C LEU A 263 11.71 -7.27 1.14
N PRO A 264 12.98 -7.73 1.27
CA PRO A 264 13.33 -8.66 2.33
C PRO A 264 13.25 -8.07 3.75
N LEU A 265 13.23 -6.74 3.86
CA LEU A 265 13.20 -6.00 5.13
C LEU A 265 11.80 -5.48 5.47
N TYR A 266 10.88 -5.43 4.52
CA TYR A 266 9.54 -4.90 4.76
C TYR A 266 8.67 -5.84 5.61
N ARG A 267 7.79 -5.22 6.41
CA ARG A 267 6.60 -5.85 6.96
C ARG A 267 5.46 -5.69 5.94
N ILE A 268 4.89 -6.80 5.50
CA ILE A 268 3.84 -6.81 4.46
C ILE A 268 2.49 -7.06 5.14
N HIS A 269 1.55 -6.14 4.98
CA HIS A 269 0.18 -6.35 5.40
C HIS A 269 -0.48 -7.42 4.52
N VAL A 270 -1.12 -8.40 5.16
CA VAL A 270 -1.86 -9.46 4.44
C VAL A 270 -3.16 -8.86 3.94
N ALA A 271 -3.36 -8.85 2.61
CA ALA A 271 -4.62 -8.43 2.01
C ALA A 271 -5.77 -9.27 2.57
N ARG A 272 -6.84 -8.61 3.03
CA ARG A 272 -8.03 -9.26 3.58
C ARG A 272 -9.20 -9.03 2.63
N ILE A 273 -9.96 -10.09 2.38
CA ILE A 273 -11.13 -10.04 1.48
C ILE A 273 -12.18 -9.01 1.98
N THR A 274 -12.24 -8.79 3.29
CA THR A 274 -13.11 -7.79 3.93
C THR A 274 -12.35 -6.48 4.18
N ASN A 275 -12.82 -5.39 3.56
CA ASN A 275 -12.38 -4.01 3.79
C ASN A 275 -13.61 -3.17 4.16
N GLY A 276 -13.45 -2.10 4.94
CA GLY A 276 -14.55 -1.24 5.41
C GLY A 276 -15.39 -0.64 4.28
N ILE A 277 -14.81 -0.36 3.11
CA ILE A 277 -15.61 0.09 1.95
C ILE A 277 -16.49 -1.05 1.41
N MET A 278 -16.00 -2.30 1.40
CA MET A 278 -16.81 -3.44 0.99
C MET A 278 -17.95 -3.70 1.98
N GLU A 279 -17.73 -3.48 3.27
CA GLU A 279 -18.78 -3.55 4.29
C GLU A 279 -19.84 -2.47 4.07
N ILE A 280 -19.43 -1.22 3.80
CA ILE A 280 -20.37 -0.14 3.46
C ILE A 280 -21.19 -0.51 2.22
N ILE A 281 -20.54 -1.00 1.15
CA ILE A 281 -21.23 -1.43 -0.08
C ILE A 281 -22.20 -2.57 0.22
N GLN A 282 -21.79 -3.56 1.02
CA GLN A 282 -22.65 -4.67 1.43
C GLN A 282 -23.88 -4.18 2.19
N VAL A 283 -23.73 -3.21 3.10
CA VAL A 283 -24.87 -2.60 3.83
C VAL A 283 -25.82 -1.89 2.87
N TYR A 284 -25.30 -1.09 1.93
CA TYR A 284 -26.15 -0.43 0.92
C TYR A 284 -26.89 -1.44 0.04
N VAL A 285 -26.19 -2.46 -0.46
CA VAL A 285 -26.79 -3.52 -1.28
C VAL A 285 -27.85 -4.29 -0.49
N ALA A 286 -27.57 -4.64 0.77
CA ALA A 286 -28.50 -5.31 1.66
C ALA A 286 -29.74 -4.45 1.94
N ALA A 287 -29.55 -3.15 2.21
CA ALA A 287 -30.64 -2.21 2.46
C ALA A 287 -31.55 -2.05 1.21
N ILE A 288 -30.97 -1.91 0.02
CA ILE A 288 -31.72 -1.83 -1.23
C ILE A 288 -32.46 -3.13 -1.52
N ARG A 289 -31.82 -4.29 -1.30
CA ARG A 289 -32.44 -5.61 -1.50
C ARG A 289 -33.60 -5.84 -0.54
N ASN A 290 -33.47 -5.38 0.70
CA ASN A 290 -34.43 -5.60 1.77
C ASN A 290 -35.47 -4.47 1.90
N ARG A 291 -35.46 -3.48 1.02
CA ARG A 291 -36.34 -2.29 1.09
C ARG A 291 -37.84 -2.58 1.08
N ASN A 292 -38.24 -3.73 0.55
CA ASN A 292 -39.63 -4.15 0.43
C ASN A 292 -40.04 -5.17 1.51
N LEU A 293 -39.14 -5.51 2.43
CA LEU A 293 -39.47 -6.40 3.53
C LEU A 293 -40.32 -5.66 4.58
N PRO A 294 -41.34 -6.30 5.15
CA PRO A 294 -42.11 -5.72 6.24
C PRO A 294 -41.20 -5.48 7.45
N PHE A 295 -41.40 -4.35 8.13
CA PHE A 295 -40.65 -4.03 9.35
C PHE A 295 -40.89 -5.11 10.41
N PRO A 296 -39.82 -5.63 11.06
CA PRO A 296 -39.98 -6.56 12.16
C PRO A 296 -40.73 -5.87 13.31
N ALA A 297 -41.69 -6.56 13.90
CA ALA A 297 -42.55 -6.01 14.97
C ALA A 297 -41.79 -5.73 16.28
N ASN A 298 -40.54 -6.17 16.39
CA ASN A 298 -39.71 -6.04 17.59
C ASN A 298 -38.39 -5.33 17.24
N PRO A 299 -38.05 -4.18 17.85
CA PRO A 299 -36.83 -3.42 17.55
C PRO A 299 -35.53 -4.15 17.93
N SER A 300 -35.61 -5.18 18.79
CA SER A 300 -34.49 -6.06 19.16
C SER A 300 -34.07 -7.06 18.08
N GLN A 301 -34.81 -7.16 16.97
CA GLN A 301 -34.46 -7.97 15.80
C GLN A 301 -33.72 -7.18 14.72
N LEU A 302 -33.52 -5.87 14.93
CA LEU A 302 -32.63 -5.07 14.11
C LEU A 302 -31.20 -5.50 14.44
N TYR A 303 -30.44 -5.93 13.43
CA TYR A 303 -29.06 -6.42 13.59
C TYR A 303 -28.17 -5.32 14.19
N GLU A 304 -28.01 -5.30 15.52
CA GLU A 304 -26.87 -4.69 16.19
C GLU A 304 -25.82 -5.80 16.32
N ILE A 305 -24.72 -5.67 15.58
CA ILE A 305 -23.60 -6.58 15.75
C ILE A 305 -22.97 -6.22 17.10
N ASP A 306 -23.25 -7.01 18.13
CA ASP A 306 -22.52 -6.96 19.39
C ASP A 306 -21.02 -7.03 19.08
N LYS A 307 -20.27 -5.99 19.52
CA LYS A 307 -18.82 -5.81 19.28
C LYS A 307 -17.96 -7.02 19.67
N ASP A 308 -18.50 -7.92 20.50
CA ASP A 308 -17.81 -9.11 21.00
C ASP A 308 -17.72 -10.25 19.95
N LYS A 309 -18.61 -10.28 18.95
CA LYS A 309 -18.59 -11.35 17.91
C LYS A 309 -17.51 -11.14 16.86
N GLU A 310 -17.07 -9.90 16.63
CA GLU A 310 -15.99 -9.60 15.68
C GLU A 310 -14.64 -10.13 16.21
N ALA A 311 -14.40 -10.02 17.51
CA ALA A 311 -13.23 -10.58 18.18
C ALA A 311 -13.22 -12.12 18.17
N ALA A 312 -14.40 -12.76 18.30
CA ALA A 312 -14.52 -14.22 18.26
C ALA A 312 -14.29 -14.80 16.85
N VAL A 313 -14.72 -14.10 15.80
CA VAL A 313 -14.49 -14.51 14.39
C VAL A 313 -13.01 -14.34 14.00
N LEU A 314 -12.34 -13.29 14.48
CA LEU A 314 -10.89 -13.09 14.28
C LEU A 314 -10.03 -14.07 15.09
N GLY A 315 -10.54 -14.62 16.21
CA GLY A 315 -9.87 -15.65 17.00
C GLY A 315 -9.96 -17.06 16.39
N GLN A 316 -11.07 -17.41 15.73
CA GLN A 316 -11.31 -18.75 15.19
C GLN A 316 -10.64 -19.05 13.84
N SER A 317 -10.18 -18.04 13.08
CA SER A 317 -9.45 -18.26 11.82
C SER A 317 -7.97 -18.67 12.01
N SER A 318 -7.52 -18.87 13.25
CA SER A 318 -6.15 -19.23 13.60
C SER A 318 -5.91 -20.75 13.73
N HIS A 319 -6.95 -21.58 13.58
CA HIS A 319 -6.77 -23.04 13.50
C HIS A 319 -6.63 -23.48 12.04
N PRO A 320 -5.48 -24.09 11.63
CA PRO A 320 -5.39 -24.72 10.33
C PRO A 320 -6.31 -25.94 10.33
N LYS A 321 -7.36 -25.90 9.52
CA LYS A 321 -8.07 -27.13 9.14
C LYS A 321 -7.27 -27.77 8.02
N GLU A 322 -6.65 -28.90 8.34
CA GLU A 322 -6.13 -29.85 7.36
C GLU A 322 -7.23 -30.17 6.34
N PHE A 323 -6.93 -29.93 5.07
CA PHE A 323 -7.34 -30.72 3.91
C PHE A 323 -6.35 -30.49 2.78
#